data_AF-A0A3P9C0W4-F1
#
_entry.id   AF-A0A3P9C0W4-F1
#
_cell.length_a   1.000
_cell.length_b   1.000
_cell.length_c   1.000
_cell.angle_alpha   90.00
_cell.angle_beta   90.00
_cell.angle_gamma   90.00
#
_symmetry.space_group_name_H-M   'P 1'
#
loop_
_entity.id
_entity.type
_entity.pdbx_description
1 polymer ?
#
loop_
_entity_poly.entity_id
_entity_poly.type
_entity_poly.pdbx_seq_one_letter_code
_entity_poly.pdbx_strand_id
1 'polypeptide(L)'
;MATTGMQLLGLILSIVGWVGGLVVCAIPSQIIWEGLWMNCIVQSTGEIQCKVYDSLLALPSDMQAARGLTVLSILLCGLALALGVLGVKCTKCIGVNSLKARIARISGSLFAIAGFLYLVPVCWTAHSIIRDFYDPHVAGFC
;
A
#
# COMPACT_ATOMS: atom_id res chain seq x y z
N MET A 1 20.49 22.28 -11.24
CA MET A 1 20.90 20.91 -10.88
C MET A 1 20.38 20.60 -9.49
N ALA A 2 19.72 19.46 -9.26
CA ALA A 2 19.36 19.06 -7.91
C ALA A 2 20.65 18.89 -7.06
N THR A 3 20.69 19.54 -5.90
CA THR A 3 21.77 19.37 -4.93
C THR A 3 21.71 17.95 -4.37
N THR A 4 22.87 17.39 -4.01
CA THR A 4 22.96 16.04 -3.44
C THR A 4 22.06 15.88 -2.21
N GLY A 5 21.87 16.96 -1.43
CA GLY A 5 20.94 16.99 -0.30
C GLY A 5 19.48 16.73 -0.68
N MET A 6 18.96 17.28 -1.78
CA MET A 6 17.57 17.04 -2.21
C MET A 6 17.35 15.59 -2.68
N GLN A 7 18.35 14.98 -3.34
CA GLN A 7 18.28 13.57 -3.72
C GLN A 7 18.26 12.65 -2.51
N LEU A 8 19.06 12.97 -1.48
CA LEU A 8 19.11 12.19 -0.24
C LEU A 8 17.81 12.31 0.56
N LEU A 9 17.28 13.53 0.69
CA LEU A 9 15.99 13.77 1.35
C LEU A 9 14.85 13.02 0.65
N GLY A 10 14.82 13.06 -0.69
CA GLY A 10 13.85 12.30 -1.48
C GLY A 10 13.97 10.79 -1.24
N LEU A 11 15.19 10.25 -1.19
CA LEU A 11 15.41 8.82 -0.92
C LEU A 11 14.92 8.43 0.49
N ILE A 12 15.24 9.24 1.51
CA ILE A 12 14.79 8.99 2.89
C ILE A 12 13.27 8.98 2.97
N LEU A 13 12.60 9.98 2.36
CA LEU A 13 11.14 10.04 2.31
C LEU A 13 10.55 8.83 1.59
N SER A 14 11.17 8.37 0.48
CA SER A 14 10.74 7.17 -0.22
C SER A 14 10.88 5.89 0.62
N ILE A 15 11.96 5.75 1.40
CA ILE A 15 12.16 4.62 2.32
C ILE A 15 11.08 4.64 3.40
N VAL A 16 10.86 5.79 4.04
CA VAL A 16 9.83 5.93 5.09
C VAL A 16 8.44 5.61 4.55
N GLY A 17 8.09 6.14 3.37
CA GLY A 17 6.83 5.85 2.71
C GLY A 17 6.65 4.37 2.36
N TRP A 18 7.71 3.71 1.85
CA TRP A 18 7.66 2.29 1.51
C TRP A 18 7.51 1.39 2.76
N VAL A 19 8.24 1.68 3.83
CA VAL A 19 8.10 0.97 5.12
C VAL A 19 6.71 1.20 5.71
N GLY A 20 6.19 2.43 5.66
CA GLY A 20 4.82 2.73 6.08
C GLY A 20 3.78 1.92 5.31
N GLY A 21 3.92 1.80 3.98
CA GLY A 21 3.05 0.97 3.15
C GLY A 21 3.11 -0.52 3.50
N LEU A 22 4.29 -1.05 3.81
CA LEU A 22 4.46 -2.43 4.29
C LEU A 22 3.76 -2.65 5.64
N VAL A 23 3.91 -1.71 6.56
CA VAL A 23 3.26 -1.77 7.88
C VAL A 23 1.74 -1.75 7.74
N VAL A 24 1.18 -0.86 6.92
CA VAL A 24 -0.27 -0.82 6.65
C VAL A 24 -0.77 -2.11 5.99
N CYS A 25 0.03 -2.73 5.14
CA CYS A 25 -0.31 -4.02 4.52
C CYS A 25 -0.23 -5.20 5.51
N ALA A 26 0.71 -5.16 6.45
CA ALA A 26 0.96 -6.24 7.40
C ALA A 26 0.09 -6.16 8.68
N ILE A 27 -0.36 -4.97 9.08
CA ILE A 27 -1.24 -4.80 10.24
C ILE A 27 -2.66 -5.20 9.84
N PRO A 28 -3.29 -6.20 10.49
CA PRO A 28 -4.71 -6.45 10.32
C PRO A 28 -5.49 -5.24 10.86
N SER A 29 -6.35 -4.65 10.05
CA SER A 29 -7.20 -3.53 10.44
C SER A 29 -8.08 -3.94 11.63
N GLN A 30 -7.77 -3.43 12.82
CA GLN A 30 -8.61 -3.61 14.00
C GLN A 30 -9.90 -2.80 13.82
N ILE A 31 -11.04 -3.48 13.67
CA ILE A 31 -12.39 -3.15 14.20
C ILE A 31 -13.42 -4.24 13.80
N ILE A 32 -13.14 -5.03 12.77
CA ILE A 32 -13.75 -6.35 12.57
C ILE A 32 -12.57 -7.28 12.38
N TRP A 33 -12.60 -8.47 12.96
CA TRP A 33 -11.53 -9.44 12.82
C TRP A 33 -11.46 -10.02 11.40
N GLU A 34 -11.53 -9.20 10.35
CA GLU A 34 -11.13 -9.56 9.00
C GLU A 34 -9.70 -9.10 8.80
N GLY A 35 -8.77 -9.93 9.27
CA GLY A 35 -7.44 -9.89 8.71
C GLY A 35 -7.53 -10.12 7.20
N LEU A 36 -6.55 -9.62 6.45
CA LEU A 36 -6.41 -9.81 5.00
C LEU A 36 -6.50 -11.31 4.57
N TRP A 37 -6.42 -12.25 5.52
CA TRP A 37 -6.42 -13.70 5.36
C TRP A 37 -7.35 -14.48 6.31
N MET A 38 -8.08 -13.83 7.24
CA MET A 38 -8.84 -14.55 8.28
C MET A 38 -10.00 -13.70 8.81
N ASN A 39 -11.18 -14.30 8.98
CA ASN A 39 -12.33 -13.68 9.64
C ASN A 39 -12.54 -14.32 11.03
N CYS A 40 -12.60 -13.56 12.12
CA CYS A 40 -13.02 -14.08 13.43
C CYS A 40 -14.35 -13.46 13.84
N ILE A 41 -15.38 -14.30 13.88
CA ILE A 41 -16.70 -13.91 14.37
C ILE A 41 -16.82 -14.33 15.84
N VAL A 42 -17.18 -13.39 16.71
CA VAL A 42 -17.66 -13.69 18.06
C VAL A 42 -19.14 -14.06 17.94
N GLN A 43 -19.48 -15.29 18.27
CA GLN A 43 -20.86 -15.74 18.32
C GLN A 43 -21.42 -15.50 19.73
N SER A 44 -22.71 -15.19 19.86
CA SER A 44 -23.35 -14.82 21.14
C SER A 44 -23.28 -15.90 22.25
N THR A 45 -22.76 -17.08 21.94
CA THR A 45 -22.47 -18.19 22.86
C THR A 45 -21.11 -18.08 23.57
N GLY A 46 -20.29 -17.06 23.27
CA GLY A 46 -19.00 -16.83 23.92
C GLY A 46 -17.82 -17.63 23.33
N GLU A 47 -18.04 -18.33 22.22
CA GLU A 47 -16.99 -19.07 21.50
C GLU A 47 -16.41 -18.19 20.37
N ILE A 48 -15.08 -18.03 20.35
CA ILE A 48 -14.37 -17.33 19.28
C ILE A 48 -14.04 -18.35 18.19
N GLN A 49 -14.71 -18.26 17.04
CA GLN A 49 -14.37 -19.08 15.87
C GLN A 49 -13.72 -18.22 14.80
N CYS A 50 -12.41 -18.39 14.67
CA CYS A 50 -11.63 -17.84 13.57
C CYS A 50 -11.68 -18.80 12.40
N LYS A 51 -12.27 -18.38 11.28
CA LYS A 51 -12.32 -19.14 10.04
C LYS A 51 -11.39 -18.49 9.02
N VAL A 52 -10.41 -19.23 8.52
CA VAL A 52 -9.64 -18.84 7.33
C VAL A 52 -10.61 -18.85 6.14
N TYR A 53 -10.54 -17.85 5.28
CA TYR A 53 -11.37 -17.79 4.07
C TYR A 53 -11.00 -18.97 3.15
N ASP A 54 -11.76 -20.07 3.20
CA ASP A 54 -11.56 -21.27 2.36
C ASP A 54 -11.82 -21.02 0.87
N SER A 55 -12.32 -19.86 0.48
CA SER A 55 -12.52 -19.50 -0.92
C SER A 55 -12.46 -17.99 -1.12
N LEU A 56 -11.46 -17.56 -1.89
CA LEU A 56 -11.32 -16.24 -2.51
C LEU A 56 -12.52 -15.85 -3.41
N LEU A 57 -13.54 -16.70 -3.52
CA LEU A 57 -14.69 -16.61 -4.41
C LEU A 57 -15.97 -16.09 -3.75
N ALA A 58 -15.96 -15.83 -2.44
CA ALA A 58 -17.11 -15.30 -1.69
C ALA A 58 -16.92 -13.84 -1.22
N LEU A 59 -15.80 -13.20 -1.61
CA LEU A 59 -15.52 -11.80 -1.33
C LEU A 59 -15.85 -10.97 -2.59
N PRO A 60 -16.61 -9.86 -2.50
CA PRO A 60 -16.95 -9.04 -3.67
C PRO A 60 -15.70 -8.65 -4.46
N SER A 61 -15.75 -8.81 -5.79
CA SER A 61 -14.63 -8.65 -6.73
C SER A 61 -13.88 -7.31 -6.60
N ASP A 62 -14.58 -6.27 -6.16
CA ASP A 62 -14.03 -4.92 -5.98
C ASP A 62 -13.02 -4.85 -4.83
N MET A 63 -13.25 -5.61 -3.75
CA MET A 63 -12.34 -5.68 -2.60
C MET A 63 -11.10 -6.52 -2.92
N GLN A 64 -11.23 -7.54 -3.78
CA GLN A 64 -10.09 -8.33 -4.24
C GLN A 64 -9.19 -7.53 -5.20
N ALA A 65 -9.79 -6.71 -6.06
CA ALA A 65 -9.05 -5.79 -6.92
C ALA A 65 -8.25 -4.77 -6.11
N ALA A 66 -8.84 -4.19 -5.05
CA ALA A 66 -8.15 -3.27 -4.15
C ALA A 66 -6.91 -3.92 -3.47
N ARG A 67 -7.01 -5.19 -3.06
CA ARG A 67 -5.87 -5.97 -2.52
C ARG A 67 -4.78 -6.19 -3.57
N GLY A 68 -5.16 -6.53 -4.80
CA GLY A 68 -4.22 -6.65 -5.91
C GLY A 68 -3.48 -5.33 -6.21
N LEU A 69 -4.20 -4.21 -6.23
CA LEU A 69 -3.63 -2.88 -6.47
C LEU A 69 -2.66 -2.43 -5.38
N THR A 70 -2.97 -2.69 -4.10
CA THR A 70 -2.07 -2.35 -2.98
C THR A 70 -0.76 -3.14 -3.05
N VAL A 71 -0.82 -4.46 -3.27
CA VAL A 71 0.38 -5.30 -3.40
C VAL A 71 1.21 -4.89 -4.62
N LEU A 72 0.56 -4.67 -5.77
CA LEU A 72 1.25 -4.23 -6.99
C LEU A 72 1.93 -2.87 -6.79
N SER A 73 1.26 -1.93 -6.12
CA SER A 73 1.83 -0.61 -5.78
C SER A 73 3.07 -0.74 -4.88
N ILE A 74 3.03 -1.59 -3.85
CA ILE A 74 4.18 -1.81 -2.94
C ILE A 74 5.38 -2.40 -3.70
N LEU A 75 5.14 -3.34 -4.62
CA LEU A 75 6.19 -3.92 -5.47
C LEU A 75 6.79 -2.87 -6.42
N LEU A 76 5.95 -2.05 -7.05
CA LEU A 76 6.40 -0.95 -7.90
C LEU A 76 7.20 0.10 -7.12
N CYS A 77 6.78 0.44 -5.90
CA CYS A 77 7.52 1.32 -4.99
C CYS A 77 8.89 0.73 -4.64
N GLY A 78 8.98 -0.58 -4.36
CA GLY A 78 10.24 -1.27 -4.08
C GLY A 78 11.21 -1.22 -5.27
N LEU A 79 10.70 -1.47 -6.48
CA LEU A 79 11.47 -1.36 -7.73
C LEU A 79 11.94 0.09 -7.97
N ALA A 80 11.06 1.07 -7.76
CA ALA A 80 11.40 2.50 -7.88
C ALA A 80 12.47 2.91 -6.87
N LEU A 81 12.40 2.41 -5.63
CA LEU A 81 13.39 2.66 -4.59
C LEU A 81 14.76 2.06 -4.97
N ALA A 82 14.79 0.82 -5.46
CA ALA A 82 16.02 0.17 -5.92
C ALA A 82 16.70 0.97 -7.05
N LEU A 83 15.90 1.41 -8.04
CA LEU A 83 16.40 2.30 -9.11
C LEU A 83 16.86 3.65 -8.55
N GLY A 84 16.17 4.19 -7.55
CA GLY A 84 16.54 5.43 -6.87
C GLY A 84 17.92 5.34 -6.21
N VAL A 85 18.20 4.24 -5.49
CA VAL A 85 19.51 3.97 -4.86
C VAL A 85 20.64 3.89 -5.91
N LEU A 86 20.38 3.26 -7.06
CA LEU A 86 21.34 3.20 -8.17
C LEU A 86 21.57 4.56 -8.84
N GLY A 87 20.58 5.46 -8.78
CA GLY A 87 20.63 6.81 -9.37
C GLY A 87 21.35 7.87 -8.53
N VAL A 88 21.66 7.60 -7.25
CA VAL A 88 22.32 8.57 -6.37
C VAL A 88 23.79 8.73 -6.74
N LYS A 89 24.31 9.96 -6.70
CA LYS A 89 25.71 10.27 -7.02
C LYS A 89 26.71 9.53 -6.12
N CYS A 90 26.33 9.22 -4.89
CA CYS A 90 27.14 8.49 -3.91
C CYS A 90 27.31 6.99 -4.22
N THR A 91 26.48 6.41 -5.10
CA THR A 91 26.57 4.99 -5.47
C THR A 91 27.57 4.80 -6.60
N LYS A 92 28.65 4.05 -6.37
CA LYS A 92 29.73 3.84 -7.35
C LYS A 92 29.45 2.73 -8.39
N CYS A 93 28.29 2.08 -8.33
CA CYS A 93 27.91 0.97 -9.22
C CYS A 93 27.85 1.34 -10.71
N ILE A 94 27.64 2.61 -11.07
CA ILE A 94 27.54 3.09 -12.45
C ILE A 94 28.59 4.18 -12.68
N GLY A 95 29.46 4.01 -13.68
CA GLY A 95 30.54 4.96 -14.01
C GLY A 95 30.08 6.18 -14.83
N VAL A 96 28.89 6.12 -15.45
CA VAL A 96 28.35 7.15 -16.36
C VAL A 96 27.33 8.06 -15.66
N ASN A 97 27.71 9.33 -15.48
CA ASN A 97 26.88 10.33 -14.78
C ASN A 97 25.55 10.65 -15.49
N SER A 98 25.51 10.59 -16.81
CA SER A 98 24.30 10.83 -17.62
C SER A 98 23.24 9.74 -17.38
N LEU A 99 23.67 8.49 -17.25
CA LEU A 99 22.79 7.36 -16.96
C LEU A 99 22.20 7.46 -15.55
N LYS A 100 23.00 7.85 -14.55
CA LYS A 100 22.50 8.09 -13.17
C LYS A 100 21.38 9.12 -13.13
N ALA A 101 21.54 10.24 -13.85
CA ALA A 101 20.53 11.29 -13.91
C ALA A 101 19.25 10.86 -14.65
N ARG A 102 19.35 9.92 -15.60
CA ARG A 102 18.19 9.34 -16.29
C ARG A 102 17.47 8.34 -15.38
N ILE A 103 18.20 7.45 -14.72
CA ILE A 103 17.65 6.47 -13.78
C ILE A 103 16.96 7.18 -12.61
N ALA A 104 17.59 8.20 -12.01
CA ALA A 104 17.00 8.97 -10.91
C ALA A 104 15.69 9.68 -11.29
N ARG A 105 15.55 10.11 -12.55
CA ARG A 105 14.29 10.67 -13.06
C ARG A 105 13.22 9.60 -13.24
N ILE A 106 13.59 8.46 -13.83
CA ILE A 106 12.69 7.33 -14.04
C ILE A 106 12.18 6.78 -12.70
N SER A 107 13.07 6.62 -11.71
CA SER A 107 12.70 6.17 -10.36
C SER A 107 11.71 7.12 -9.70
N GLY A 108 11.92 8.44 -9.83
CA GLY A 108 10.99 9.45 -9.28
C GLY A 108 9.61 9.38 -9.92
N SER A 109 9.53 9.26 -11.26
CA SER A 109 8.24 9.10 -11.94
C SER A 109 7.54 7.79 -11.56
N LEU A 110 8.29 6.70 -11.45
CA LEU A 110 7.73 5.39 -11.08
C LEU A 110 7.19 5.41 -9.64
N PHE A 111 7.91 6.07 -8.72
CA PHE A 111 7.47 6.24 -7.34
C PHE A 111 6.19 7.08 -7.24
N ALA A 112 6.06 8.13 -8.04
CA ALA A 112 4.84 8.94 -8.10
C ALA A 112 3.63 8.14 -8.62
N ILE A 113 3.82 7.35 -9.68
CA ILE A 113 2.76 6.48 -10.22
C ILE A 113 2.36 5.41 -9.20
N ALA A 114 3.33 4.77 -8.55
CA ALA A 114 3.08 3.76 -7.53
C ALA A 114 2.30 4.36 -6.34
N GLY A 115 2.68 5.55 -5.87
CA GLY A 115 1.94 6.28 -4.83
C GLY A 115 0.51 6.62 -5.23
N PHE A 116 0.27 7.03 -6.48
CA PHE A 116 -1.08 7.30 -6.97
C PHE A 116 -1.94 6.02 -7.00
N LEU A 117 -1.38 4.90 -7.45
CA LEU A 117 -2.04 3.59 -7.44
C LEU A 117 -2.37 3.12 -6.01
N TYR A 118 -1.55 3.48 -5.02
CA TYR A 118 -1.83 3.20 -3.61
C TYR A 118 -3.00 4.02 -3.05
N LEU A 119 -3.17 5.25 -3.55
CA LEU A 119 -4.20 6.17 -3.06
C LEU A 119 -5.62 5.70 -3.44
N VAL A 120 -5.77 5.03 -4.59
CA VAL A 120 -7.06 4.51 -5.09
C VAL A 120 -7.75 3.59 -4.06
N PRO A 121 -7.14 2.48 -3.59
CA PRO A 121 -7.78 1.59 -2.60
C PRO A 121 -7.98 2.27 -1.24
N VAL A 122 -7.12 3.20 -0.84
CA VAL A 122 -7.29 3.97 0.42
C VAL A 122 -8.50 4.90 0.34
N CYS A 123 -8.64 5.65 -0.76
CA CYS A 123 -9.80 6.51 -0.97
C CYS A 123 -11.09 5.70 -1.10
N TRP A 124 -11.03 4.53 -1.76
CA TRP A 124 -12.18 3.65 -1.91
C TRP A 124 -12.66 3.12 -0.55
N THR A 125 -11.76 2.58 0.26
CA THR A 125 -12.09 2.08 1.60
C THR A 125 -12.66 3.17 2.50
N ALA A 126 -12.06 4.37 2.50
CA ALA A 126 -12.59 5.51 3.23
C ALA A 126 -14.01 5.90 2.75
N HIS A 127 -14.26 5.89 1.44
CA HIS A 127 -15.57 6.20 0.88
C HIS A 127 -16.63 5.16 1.28
N SER A 128 -16.30 3.87 1.23
CA SER A 128 -17.21 2.79 1.66
C SER A 128 -17.59 2.94 3.13
N ILE A 129 -16.62 3.15 4.02
CA ILE A 129 -16.87 3.34 5.47
C ILE A 129 -17.83 4.51 5.70
N ILE A 130 -17.58 5.66 5.05
CA ILE A 130 -18.45 6.83 5.19
C ILE A 130 -19.86 6.51 4.71
N ARG A 131 -20.03 5.82 3.57
CA ARG A 131 -21.36 5.45 3.07
C ARG A 131 -22.09 4.54 4.04
N ASP A 132 -21.40 3.55 4.61
CA ASP A 132 -21.98 2.62 5.58
C ASP A 132 -22.47 3.35 6.84
N PHE A 133 -21.75 4.39 7.30
CA PHE A 133 -22.18 5.22 8.43
C PHE A 133 -23.47 6.00 8.17
N TYR A 134 -23.76 6.37 6.92
CA TYR A 134 -24.95 7.15 6.55
C TYR A 134 -26.09 6.29 6.00
N ASP A 135 -25.91 4.97 5.86
CA ASP A 135 -26.93 4.09 5.28
C ASP A 135 -27.92 3.60 6.36
N PRO A 136 -29.21 4.01 6.30
CA PRO A 136 -30.20 3.68 7.31
C PRO A 136 -30.53 2.18 7.38
N HIS A 137 -30.14 1.39 6.38
CA HIS A 137 -30.33 -0.07 6.37
C HIS A 137 -29.28 -0.84 7.19
N VAL A 138 -28.16 -0.20 7.55
CA VAL A 138 -27.08 -0.81 8.36
C VAL A 138 -27.16 -0.34 9.81
N ALA A 139 -27.57 0.91 10.05
CA ALA A 139 -27.75 1.49 11.38
C ALA A 139 -29.06 1.07 12.10
N GLY A 140 -29.91 0.27 11.44
CA GLY A 140 -31.25 -0.10 11.90
C GLY A 140 -31.38 -1.37 12.76
N PHE A 141 -30.27 -2.06 13.10
CA PHE A 141 -30.29 -3.17 14.07
C PHE A 141 -29.80 -2.68 15.44
N CYS A 142 -30.65 -1.94 16.14
CA CYS A 142 -30.58 -1.76 17.58
C CYS A 142 -31.97 -2.11 18.15
#